data_AF-A0A8J7UJC9-F1
#
_entry.id   AF-A0A8J7UJC9-F1
#
_cell.length_a   1.000
_cell.length_b   1.000
_cell.length_c   1.000
_cell.angle_alpha   90.00
_cell.angle_beta   90.00
_cell.angle_gamma   90.00
#
_symmetry.space_group_name_H-M   'P 1'
#
loop_
_entity.id
_entity.type
_entity.pdbx_description
1 polymer ?
#
loop_
_entity_poly.entity_id
_entity_poly.type
_entity_poly.pdbx_seq_one_letter_code
_entity_poly.pdbx_strand_id
1 'polypeptide(L)'
;MPQKRREPHLILRRARYKAGKLTHRPAWVIKDGDKSPVSTGCGESEHEEAKLKLHEYNVREYQKKALNLNASDDSPATPAREYPIATALMLYQHHRVAELAARLSTKGKQPKAGVDHKQVGELKRRLEHLLDWWGDKYVSQINTDRCRAFGKEAKNKKGETIALTPSYKGRCLDDLKAAVRFAMSENKCESVALYWDIPKHPRRKRTTFYTRGHVAKMVLYAWRKKGRYVYSAKKSGAEKAGVVKETSLRPMRHIARLILVAAGTGTRSERCEMASFYDIPGHPWIDVDKGVFWRSWDGENVAGNKRADPCVLHPTLLLWCRKWKDQGLRFLTEYRGRPVKVSSAFYRLVREVLGDEAPGRSIHTFRHSAATWLLSSSKKLNPYDIAGFLGMDVQVLLKVYGKYSVDFQASIRDAFADRAVGRSSVAPRQAADPLEALLLEERRRSLYDLAEAFDAPASVTALIDATPASGIDSLRSRIRQAGRSGNWKGFGDKRSEPATDNLGHAKLASLR
;
A
#
# COMPACT_ATOMS: atom_id res chain seq x y z
N MET A 1 5.14 27.25 -42.68
CA MET A 1 4.67 26.56 -41.47
C MET A 1 3.28 26.00 -41.74
N PRO A 2 3.01 24.70 -41.54
CA PRO A 2 1.66 24.18 -41.70
C PRO A 2 0.73 24.84 -40.68
N GLN A 3 -0.38 25.42 -41.14
CA GLN A 3 -1.35 26.10 -40.30
C GLN A 3 -1.91 25.13 -39.27
N LYS A 4 -1.87 25.50 -37.97
CA LYS A 4 -2.50 24.74 -36.88
C LYS A 4 -3.98 24.55 -37.24
N ARG A 5 -4.43 23.30 -37.39
CA ARG A 5 -5.81 22.97 -37.73
C ARG A 5 -6.73 23.59 -36.67
N ARG A 6 -7.72 24.38 -37.10
CA ARG A 6 -8.69 25.01 -36.18
C ARG A 6 -9.52 23.94 -35.50
N GLU A 7 -9.59 23.99 -34.17
CA GLU A 7 -10.37 23.08 -33.35
C GLU A 7 -11.88 23.17 -33.64
N PRO A 8 -12.66 22.13 -33.29
CA PRO A 8 -14.12 22.19 -33.38
C PRO A 8 -14.67 23.37 -32.58
N HIS A 9 -15.37 24.28 -33.26
CA HIS A 9 -15.98 25.46 -32.63
C HIS A 9 -17.38 25.71 -33.18
N LEU A 10 -18.18 26.47 -32.43
CA LEU A 10 -19.51 26.88 -32.84
C LEU A 10 -19.44 28.07 -33.79
N ILE A 11 -20.22 28.00 -34.87
CA ILE A 11 -20.50 29.13 -35.76
C ILE A 11 -22.01 29.30 -35.90
N LEU A 12 -22.49 30.54 -35.88
CA LEU A 12 -23.89 30.83 -36.14
C LEU A 12 -24.12 30.86 -37.65
N ARG A 13 -24.86 29.87 -38.16
CA ARG A 13 -25.25 29.84 -39.57
C ARG A 13 -26.39 30.82 -39.77
N ARG A 14 -26.19 31.82 -40.62
CA ARG A 14 -27.23 32.82 -40.97
C ARG A 14 -28.45 32.16 -41.62
N ALA A 15 -29.58 32.84 -41.52
CA ALA A 15 -30.83 32.47 -42.19
C ALA A 15 -30.62 32.34 -43.71
N ARG A 16 -31.21 31.32 -44.34
CA ARG A 16 -31.21 31.15 -45.79
C ARG A 16 -32.59 31.41 -46.37
N TYR A 17 -32.64 32.17 -47.45
CA TYR A 17 -33.83 32.48 -48.22
C TYR A 17 -33.72 31.87 -49.61
N LYS A 18 -34.81 31.32 -50.12
CA LYS A 18 -34.92 30.85 -51.51
C LYS A 18 -36.18 31.47 -52.10
N ALA A 19 -36.04 32.25 -53.18
CA ALA A 19 -37.12 33.01 -53.79
C ALA A 19 -37.91 33.88 -52.78
N GLY A 20 -37.20 34.61 -51.91
CA GLY A 20 -37.79 35.49 -50.90
C GLY A 20 -38.42 34.79 -49.69
N LYS A 21 -38.59 33.46 -49.71
CA LYS A 21 -39.13 32.70 -48.58
C LYS A 21 -38.01 32.14 -47.72
N LEU A 22 -38.17 32.26 -46.39
CA LEU A 22 -37.23 31.72 -45.40
C LEU A 22 -37.25 30.19 -45.47
N THR A 23 -36.10 29.58 -45.77
CA THR A 23 -35.95 28.12 -45.90
C THR A 23 -35.25 27.49 -44.70
N HIS A 24 -34.32 28.20 -44.07
CA HIS A 24 -33.66 27.76 -42.85
C HIS A 24 -33.47 28.93 -41.90
N ARG A 25 -33.94 28.76 -40.66
CA ARG A 25 -33.71 29.69 -39.55
C ARG A 25 -32.22 29.73 -39.15
N PRO A 26 -31.75 30.82 -38.52
CA PRO A 26 -30.40 30.88 -38.01
C PRO A 26 -30.21 29.81 -36.92
N ALA A 27 -29.11 29.06 -37.01
CA ALA A 27 -28.85 27.93 -36.13
C ALA A 27 -27.34 27.79 -35.87
N TRP A 28 -27.00 27.36 -34.67
CA TRP A 28 -25.63 27.02 -34.32
C TRP A 28 -25.22 25.73 -35.02
N VAL A 29 -24.00 25.70 -35.55
CA VAL A 29 -23.40 24.51 -36.17
C VAL A 29 -21.96 24.37 -35.71
N ILE A 30 -21.47 23.14 -35.60
CA ILE A 30 -20.10 22.81 -35.19
C ILE A 30 -19.24 22.73 -36.44
N LYS A 31 -18.18 23.54 -36.52
CA LYS A 31 -17.19 23.51 -37.60
C LYS A 31 -15.90 22.87 -37.10
N ASP A 32 -15.52 21.74 -37.68
CA ASP A 32 -14.33 20.93 -37.33
C ASP A 32 -13.37 20.82 -38.53
N GLY A 33 -12.49 21.82 -38.67
CA GLY A 33 -11.60 21.95 -39.83
C GLY A 33 -12.35 21.94 -41.17
N ASP A 34 -11.87 21.13 -42.12
CA ASP A 34 -12.46 21.03 -43.48
C ASP A 34 -13.72 20.17 -43.55
N LYS A 35 -14.12 19.53 -42.45
CA LYS A 35 -15.37 18.74 -42.42
C LYS A 35 -16.59 19.63 -42.66
N SER A 36 -17.63 19.02 -43.23
CA SER A 36 -18.94 19.64 -43.36
C SER A 36 -19.48 20.05 -41.97
N PRO A 37 -20.02 21.27 -41.79
CA PRO A 37 -20.55 21.70 -40.51
C PRO A 37 -21.62 20.75 -39.98
N VAL A 38 -21.48 20.30 -38.74
CA VAL A 38 -22.44 19.41 -38.07
C VAL A 38 -23.51 20.27 -37.39
N SER A 39 -24.78 20.02 -37.70
CA SER A 39 -25.87 20.81 -37.10
C SER A 39 -26.01 20.47 -35.62
N THR A 40 -26.07 21.49 -34.76
CA THR A 40 -26.48 21.29 -33.36
C THR A 40 -28.01 21.21 -33.24
N GLY A 41 -28.76 21.72 -34.23
CA GLY A 41 -30.21 21.85 -34.13
C GLY A 41 -30.68 22.93 -33.15
N CYS A 42 -29.76 23.74 -32.60
CA CYS A 42 -30.08 24.83 -31.69
C CYS A 42 -30.22 26.15 -32.46
N GLY A 43 -31.26 26.93 -32.14
CA GLY A 43 -31.50 28.27 -32.68
C GLY A 43 -30.54 29.33 -32.13
N GLU A 44 -30.60 30.54 -32.68
CA GLU A 44 -29.72 31.67 -32.29
C GLU A 44 -29.74 31.95 -30.76
N SER A 45 -30.90 31.88 -30.13
CA SER A 45 -31.12 32.10 -28.69
C SER A 45 -30.63 30.94 -27.80
N GLU A 46 -30.28 29.79 -28.35
CA GLU A 46 -29.98 28.54 -27.63
C GLU A 46 -28.46 28.27 -27.59
N HIS A 47 -27.65 29.32 -27.34
CA HIS A 47 -26.19 29.23 -27.37
C HIS A 47 -25.61 28.29 -26.30
N GLU A 48 -26.19 28.24 -25.09
CA GLU A 48 -25.74 27.34 -24.02
C GLU A 48 -26.01 25.86 -24.35
N GLU A 49 -27.14 25.55 -24.98
CA GLU A 49 -27.43 24.19 -25.47
C GLU A 49 -26.50 23.81 -26.65
N ALA A 50 -26.16 24.77 -27.50
CA ALA A 50 -25.19 24.56 -28.56
C ALA A 50 -23.80 24.23 -28.00
N LYS A 51 -23.38 24.83 -26.87
CA LYS A 51 -22.12 24.49 -26.17
C LYS A 51 -22.13 23.05 -25.64
N LEU A 52 -23.25 22.59 -25.08
CA LEU A 52 -23.41 21.20 -24.64
C LEU A 52 -23.24 20.23 -25.83
N LYS A 53 -23.86 20.53 -26.97
CA LYS A 53 -23.73 19.71 -28.18
C LYS A 53 -22.32 19.75 -28.80
N LEU A 54 -21.61 20.88 -28.70
CA LEU A 54 -20.19 20.96 -29.04
C LEU A 54 -19.36 20.05 -28.11
N HIS A 55 -19.67 20.04 -26.81
CA HIS A 55 -19.00 19.16 -25.85
C HIS A 55 -19.25 17.68 -26.16
N GLU A 56 -20.50 17.28 -26.43
CA GLU A 56 -20.84 15.91 -26.85
C GLU A 56 -20.10 15.49 -28.12
N TYR A 57 -20.02 16.39 -29.11
CA TYR A 57 -19.27 16.17 -30.34
C TYR A 57 -17.77 15.95 -30.05
N ASN A 58 -17.17 16.82 -29.23
CA ASN A 58 -15.77 16.71 -28.85
C ASN A 58 -15.50 15.40 -28.10
N VAL A 59 -16.32 15.05 -27.12
CA VAL A 59 -16.23 13.76 -26.40
C VAL A 59 -16.27 12.60 -27.38
N ARG A 60 -17.21 12.59 -28.34
CA ARG A 60 -17.33 11.51 -29.34
C ARG A 60 -16.14 11.42 -30.28
N GLU A 61 -15.61 12.54 -30.76
CA GLU A 61 -14.42 12.53 -31.64
C GLU A 61 -13.16 12.11 -30.85
N TYR A 62 -13.02 12.55 -29.60
CA TYR A 62 -11.95 12.09 -28.72
C TYR A 62 -12.09 10.61 -28.37
N GLN A 63 -13.30 10.09 -28.17
CA GLN A 63 -13.53 8.65 -27.95
C GLN A 63 -13.05 7.82 -29.15
N LYS A 64 -13.36 8.26 -30.38
CA LYS A 64 -12.88 7.58 -31.59
C LYS A 64 -11.35 7.59 -31.69
N LYS A 65 -10.71 8.73 -31.38
CA LYS A 65 -9.25 8.84 -31.37
C LYS A 65 -8.59 8.01 -30.26
N ALA A 66 -9.15 8.03 -29.05
CA ALA A 66 -8.61 7.32 -27.90
C ALA A 66 -8.74 5.79 -28.00
N LEU A 67 -9.74 5.28 -28.73
CA LEU A 67 -9.91 3.85 -29.00
C LEU A 67 -8.95 3.32 -30.08
N ASN A 68 -8.37 4.19 -30.90
CA ASN A 68 -7.28 3.84 -31.82
C ASN A 68 -5.94 3.78 -31.06
N LEU A 69 -5.82 2.80 -30.15
CA LEU A 69 -4.64 2.60 -29.29
C LEU A 69 -3.35 2.26 -30.07
N ASN A 70 -3.46 1.85 -31.34
CA ASN A 70 -2.34 1.41 -32.19
C ASN A 70 -1.87 2.47 -33.21
N ALA A 71 -2.49 3.64 -33.24
CA ALA A 71 -1.99 4.72 -34.08
C ALA A 71 -0.85 5.41 -33.33
N SER A 72 0.36 5.40 -33.91
CA SER A 72 1.43 6.34 -33.57
C SER A 72 0.95 7.73 -33.98
N ASP A 73 0.09 8.30 -33.13
CA ASP A 73 -0.44 9.63 -33.32
C ASP A 73 0.61 10.59 -32.77
N ASP A 74 1.51 11.06 -33.65
CA ASP A 74 2.50 12.12 -33.37
C ASP A 74 1.83 13.48 -33.11
N SER A 75 0.49 13.52 -33.00
CA SER A 75 -0.24 14.70 -32.58
C SER A 75 0.21 15.17 -31.20
N PRO A 76 0.37 16.49 -30.98
CA PRO A 76 0.70 17.02 -29.67
C PRO A 76 -0.40 16.67 -28.66
N ALA A 77 0.01 16.43 -27.42
CA ALA A 77 -0.90 16.15 -26.33
C ALA A 77 -1.94 17.26 -26.19
N THR A 78 -3.18 16.90 -25.87
CA THR A 78 -4.25 17.89 -25.70
C THR A 78 -4.07 18.63 -24.37
N PRO A 79 -4.16 19.97 -24.33
CA PRO A 79 -4.12 20.72 -23.09
C PRO A 79 -5.18 20.26 -22.09
N ALA A 80 -4.84 20.26 -20.80
CA ALA A 80 -5.77 19.79 -19.75
C ALA A 80 -7.09 20.57 -19.69
N ARG A 81 -7.12 21.81 -20.20
CA ARG A 81 -8.32 22.63 -20.32
C ARG A 81 -9.30 22.17 -21.40
N GLU A 82 -8.82 21.39 -22.35
CA GLU A 82 -9.56 20.88 -23.51
C GLU A 82 -9.71 19.35 -23.46
N TYR A 83 -9.03 18.67 -22.54
CA TYR A 83 -9.11 17.22 -22.38
C TYR A 83 -10.30 16.80 -21.48
N PRO A 84 -11.34 16.14 -22.02
CA PRO A 84 -12.50 15.73 -21.22
C PRO A 84 -12.15 14.62 -20.23
N ILE A 85 -12.68 14.70 -19.01
CA ILE A 85 -12.49 13.65 -18.00
C ILE A 85 -13.13 12.34 -18.44
N ALA A 86 -14.26 12.37 -19.14
CA ALA A 86 -14.88 11.18 -19.71
C ALA A 86 -13.91 10.38 -20.59
N THR A 87 -13.12 11.05 -21.44
CA THR A 87 -12.10 10.43 -22.28
C THR A 87 -11.00 9.76 -21.43
N ALA A 88 -10.53 10.45 -20.39
CA ALA A 88 -9.53 9.90 -19.46
C ALA A 88 -10.04 8.61 -18.78
N LEU A 89 -11.27 8.63 -18.28
CA LEU A 89 -11.90 7.50 -17.59
C LEU A 89 -12.11 6.31 -18.53
N MET A 90 -12.50 6.56 -19.78
CA MET A 90 -12.68 5.52 -20.79
C MET A 90 -11.36 4.86 -21.18
N LEU A 91 -10.33 5.65 -21.47
CA LEU A 91 -8.98 5.15 -21.79
C LEU A 91 -8.46 4.27 -20.64
N TYR A 92 -8.60 4.76 -19.41
CA TYR A 92 -8.24 4.02 -18.21
C TYR A 92 -9.04 2.75 -18.01
N GLN A 93 -10.35 2.77 -18.29
CA GLN A 93 -11.20 1.58 -18.23
C GLN A 93 -10.70 0.50 -19.19
N HIS A 94 -10.44 0.86 -20.46
CA HIS A 94 -9.95 -0.07 -21.47
C HIS A 94 -8.62 -0.69 -21.06
N HIS A 95 -7.63 0.14 -20.72
CA HIS A 95 -6.32 -0.33 -20.27
C HIS A 95 -6.44 -1.21 -19.03
N ARG A 96 -7.18 -0.77 -18.01
CA ARG A 96 -7.25 -1.50 -16.74
C ARG A 96 -8.01 -2.82 -16.85
N VAL A 97 -9.04 -2.89 -17.69
CA VAL A 97 -9.73 -4.15 -17.99
C VAL A 97 -8.81 -5.10 -18.76
N ALA A 98 -8.08 -4.61 -19.76
CA ALA A 98 -7.11 -5.41 -20.51
C ALA A 98 -5.98 -5.93 -19.61
N GLU A 99 -5.43 -5.09 -18.73
CA GLU A 99 -4.39 -5.47 -17.77
C GLU A 99 -4.89 -6.53 -16.77
N LEU A 100 -6.11 -6.36 -16.26
CA LEU A 100 -6.73 -7.35 -15.39
C LEU A 100 -6.94 -8.69 -16.11
N ALA A 101 -7.33 -8.67 -17.40
CA ALA A 101 -7.44 -9.86 -18.23
C ALA A 101 -6.06 -10.52 -18.51
N ALA A 102 -5.02 -9.73 -18.81
CA ALA A 102 -3.68 -10.23 -19.11
C ALA A 102 -2.98 -10.90 -17.93
N ARG A 103 -3.19 -10.37 -16.71
CA ARG A 103 -2.71 -10.99 -15.44
C ARG A 103 -3.25 -12.39 -15.18
N LEU A 104 -4.25 -12.82 -15.94
CA LEU A 104 -4.88 -14.12 -15.83
C LEU A 104 -4.41 -15.07 -16.95
N SER A 105 -4.11 -14.55 -18.14
CA SER A 105 -3.55 -15.34 -19.25
C SER A 105 -2.15 -15.89 -18.97
N THR A 106 -1.35 -15.17 -18.17
CA THR A 106 -0.02 -15.61 -17.71
C THR A 106 -0.06 -16.81 -16.74
N LYS A 107 -1.25 -17.35 -16.43
CA LYS A 107 -1.44 -18.39 -15.41
C LYS A 107 -1.84 -19.78 -15.93
N GLY A 108 -1.69 -20.09 -17.22
CA GLY A 108 -1.83 -21.47 -17.76
C GLY A 108 -3.13 -22.21 -17.41
N LYS A 109 -4.13 -21.51 -16.87
CA LYS A 109 -5.41 -22.03 -16.39
C LYS A 109 -6.46 -21.06 -16.88
N GLN A 110 -7.49 -21.60 -17.53
CA GLN A 110 -8.73 -20.91 -17.83
C GLN A 110 -9.17 -20.10 -16.59
N PRO A 111 -9.50 -18.81 -16.72
CA PRO A 111 -9.90 -17.99 -15.58
C PRO A 111 -11.10 -18.66 -14.88
N LYS A 112 -10.97 -18.93 -13.56
CA LYS A 112 -12.09 -19.42 -12.74
C LYS A 112 -13.20 -18.37 -12.79
N ALA A 113 -14.28 -18.67 -13.51
CA ALA A 113 -15.50 -17.88 -13.60
C ALA A 113 -15.98 -17.45 -12.20
N GLY A 114 -15.69 -16.20 -11.80
CA GLY A 114 -16.17 -15.65 -10.52
C GLY A 114 -15.30 -14.58 -9.86
N VAL A 115 -13.97 -14.61 -10.02
CA VAL A 115 -13.09 -13.57 -9.44
C VAL A 115 -13.05 -12.31 -10.33
N ASP A 116 -13.12 -12.51 -11.65
CA ASP A 116 -13.00 -11.44 -12.66
C ASP A 116 -14.16 -10.46 -12.69
N HIS A 117 -15.40 -10.95 -12.56
CA HIS A 117 -16.56 -10.07 -12.62
C HIS A 117 -16.64 -9.11 -11.43
N LYS A 118 -16.10 -9.49 -10.27
CA LYS A 118 -16.25 -8.67 -9.07
C LYS A 118 -15.32 -7.47 -9.08
N GLN A 119 -14.03 -7.64 -9.38
CA GLN A 119 -13.09 -6.52 -9.41
C GLN A 119 -13.38 -5.58 -10.57
N VAL A 120 -13.67 -6.14 -11.75
CA VAL A 120 -14.08 -5.37 -12.93
C VAL A 120 -15.42 -4.67 -12.66
N GLY A 121 -16.39 -5.35 -12.07
CA GLY A 121 -17.68 -4.76 -11.70
C GLY A 121 -17.56 -3.67 -10.64
N GLU A 122 -16.69 -3.83 -9.65
CA GLU A 122 -16.40 -2.79 -8.65
C GLU A 122 -15.69 -1.58 -9.26
N LEU A 123 -14.80 -1.77 -10.24
CA LEU A 123 -14.16 -0.68 -10.98
C LEU A 123 -15.20 0.05 -11.84
N LYS A 124 -15.96 -0.68 -12.67
CA LYS A 124 -17.03 -0.12 -13.52
C LYS A 124 -17.99 0.75 -12.70
N ARG A 125 -18.44 0.26 -11.54
CA ARG A 125 -19.33 1.04 -10.66
C ARG A 125 -18.69 2.33 -10.14
N ARG A 126 -17.39 2.32 -9.84
CA ARG A 126 -16.69 3.55 -9.43
C ARG A 126 -16.57 4.53 -10.59
N LEU A 127 -16.25 4.03 -11.79
CA LEU A 127 -16.18 4.81 -13.01
C LEU A 127 -17.56 5.39 -13.39
N GLU A 128 -18.65 4.66 -13.22
CA GLU A 128 -20.02 5.16 -13.43
C GLU A 128 -20.33 6.38 -12.55
N HIS A 129 -20.03 6.32 -11.24
CA HIS A 129 -20.21 7.50 -10.39
C HIS A 129 -19.29 8.66 -10.78
N LEU A 130 -18.08 8.36 -11.26
CA LEU A 130 -17.18 9.40 -11.75
C LEU A 130 -17.72 10.03 -13.04
N LEU A 131 -18.24 9.25 -13.98
CA LEU A 131 -18.83 9.73 -15.23
C LEU A 131 -20.09 10.57 -14.97
N ASP A 132 -20.95 10.15 -14.05
CA ASP A 132 -22.18 10.88 -13.68
C ASP A 132 -21.88 12.30 -13.16
N TRP A 133 -20.77 12.49 -12.43
CA TRP A 133 -20.40 13.79 -11.85
C TRP A 133 -19.37 14.58 -12.66
N TRP A 134 -18.41 13.90 -13.28
CA TRP A 134 -17.26 14.51 -13.97
C TRP A 134 -17.32 14.40 -15.49
N GLY A 135 -18.29 13.66 -16.05
CA GLY A 135 -18.32 13.33 -17.47
C GLY A 135 -18.40 14.54 -18.40
N ASP A 136 -19.04 15.62 -17.93
CA ASP A 136 -19.20 16.90 -18.63
C ASP A 136 -18.04 17.88 -18.39
N LYS A 137 -17.00 17.47 -17.64
CA LYS A 137 -15.92 18.35 -17.17
C LYS A 137 -14.58 18.04 -17.82
N TYR A 138 -13.69 19.03 -17.78
CA TYR A 138 -12.31 18.94 -18.29
C TYR A 138 -11.30 18.65 -17.17
N VAL A 139 -10.11 18.17 -17.52
CA VAL A 139 -9.08 17.87 -16.51
C VAL A 139 -8.65 19.10 -15.71
N SER A 140 -8.59 20.28 -16.34
CA SER A 140 -8.29 21.55 -15.65
C SER A 140 -9.30 21.93 -14.58
N GLN A 141 -10.51 21.38 -14.67
CA GLN A 141 -11.63 21.66 -13.78
C GLN A 141 -11.59 20.83 -12.50
N ILE A 142 -10.59 19.95 -12.32
CA ILE A 142 -10.38 19.18 -11.10
C ILE A 142 -9.74 20.08 -10.03
N ASN A 143 -10.49 20.34 -8.95
CA ASN A 143 -10.01 21.12 -7.80
C ASN A 143 -10.52 20.52 -6.47
N THR A 144 -10.01 21.05 -5.36
CA THR A 144 -10.32 20.58 -4.00
C THR A 144 -11.82 20.68 -3.69
N ASP A 145 -12.49 21.75 -4.11
CA ASP A 145 -13.90 21.98 -3.79
C ASP A 145 -14.82 21.01 -4.54
N ARG A 146 -14.57 20.77 -5.83
CA ARG A 146 -15.30 19.77 -6.61
C ARG A 146 -15.01 18.35 -6.12
N CYS A 147 -13.78 18.07 -5.68
CA CYS A 147 -13.46 16.82 -4.98
C CYS A 147 -14.26 16.70 -3.66
N ARG A 148 -14.45 17.78 -2.91
CA ARG A 148 -15.26 17.79 -1.67
C ARG A 148 -16.77 17.69 -1.95
N ALA A 149 -17.27 18.23 -3.06
CA ALA A 149 -18.66 18.12 -3.48
C ALA A 149 -19.01 16.73 -4.03
N PHE A 150 -18.05 16.06 -4.71
CA PHE A 150 -18.26 14.74 -5.29
C PHE A 150 -18.81 13.71 -4.28
N GLY A 151 -19.87 13.00 -4.69
CA GLY A 151 -20.46 11.92 -3.90
C GLY A 151 -21.46 12.35 -2.83
N LYS A 152 -21.81 13.64 -2.71
CA LYS A 152 -22.91 14.08 -1.83
C LYS A 152 -24.29 13.59 -2.33
N GLU A 153 -24.48 13.60 -3.65
CA GLU A 153 -25.74 13.28 -4.33
C GLU A 153 -25.53 12.24 -5.44
N ALA A 154 -24.87 11.12 -5.13
CA ALA A 154 -24.63 10.08 -6.12
C ALA A 154 -25.88 9.18 -6.26
N LYS A 155 -26.11 8.61 -7.44
CA LYS A 155 -27.19 7.62 -7.63
C LYS A 155 -26.75 6.21 -7.26
N ASN A 156 -27.61 5.44 -6.60
CA ASN A 156 -27.39 4.01 -6.37
C ASN A 156 -27.90 3.16 -7.55
N LYS A 157 -27.79 1.82 -7.47
CA LYS A 157 -28.25 0.91 -8.53
C LYS A 157 -29.75 0.99 -8.85
N LYS A 158 -30.56 1.47 -7.91
CA LYS A 158 -32.00 1.67 -8.05
C LYS A 158 -32.36 3.09 -8.53
N GLY A 159 -31.36 3.94 -8.78
CA GLY A 159 -31.54 5.33 -9.16
C GLY A 159 -31.79 6.28 -7.97
N GLU A 160 -31.77 5.79 -6.74
CA GLU A 160 -32.02 6.62 -5.55
C GLU A 160 -30.77 7.46 -5.21
N THR A 161 -30.99 8.71 -4.81
CA THR A 161 -29.92 9.62 -4.37
C THR A 161 -29.35 9.17 -3.03
N ILE A 162 -28.04 8.98 -2.98
CA ILE A 162 -27.28 8.55 -1.81
C ILE A 162 -26.02 9.39 -1.61
N ALA A 163 -25.65 9.61 -0.35
CA ALA A 163 -24.33 10.10 0.00
C ALA A 163 -23.32 8.95 0.02
N LEU A 164 -22.27 9.04 -0.81
CA LEU A 164 -21.18 8.07 -0.83
C LEU A 164 -20.39 8.12 0.48
N THR A 165 -20.05 6.95 1.01
CA THR A 165 -19.20 6.89 2.20
C THR A 165 -17.82 7.53 1.95
N PRO A 166 -17.21 8.17 2.96
CA PRO A 166 -15.91 8.84 2.79
C PRO A 166 -14.81 7.93 2.22
N SER A 167 -14.77 6.66 2.67
CA SER A 167 -13.78 5.70 2.14
C SER A 167 -14.05 5.31 0.69
N TYR A 168 -15.31 5.25 0.26
CA TYR A 168 -15.66 4.88 -1.11
C TYR A 168 -15.38 6.04 -2.06
N LYS A 169 -15.74 7.26 -1.63
CA LYS A 169 -15.40 8.51 -2.31
C LYS A 169 -13.90 8.62 -2.58
N GLY A 170 -13.06 8.41 -1.56
CA GLY A 170 -11.60 8.43 -1.71
C GLY A 170 -11.08 7.46 -2.78
N ARG A 171 -11.60 6.23 -2.81
CA ARG A 171 -11.21 5.26 -3.86
C ARG A 171 -11.63 5.69 -5.27
N CYS A 172 -12.78 6.32 -5.43
CA CYS A 172 -13.19 6.84 -6.74
C CYS A 172 -12.24 7.97 -7.18
N LEU A 173 -11.87 8.87 -6.27
CA LEU A 173 -10.93 9.95 -6.59
C LEU A 173 -9.51 9.42 -6.86
N ASP A 174 -9.09 8.33 -6.21
CA ASP A 174 -7.85 7.62 -6.55
C ASP A 174 -7.88 7.07 -7.98
N ASP A 175 -9.02 6.47 -8.40
CA ASP A 175 -9.20 5.99 -9.77
C ASP A 175 -9.24 7.14 -10.79
N LEU A 176 -9.88 8.27 -10.47
CA LEU A 176 -9.84 9.48 -11.30
C LEU A 176 -8.40 9.98 -11.48
N LYS A 177 -7.63 10.02 -10.40
CA LYS A 177 -6.22 10.43 -10.43
C LYS A 177 -5.38 9.47 -11.27
N ALA A 178 -5.62 8.16 -11.15
CA ALA A 178 -4.96 7.16 -11.96
C ALA A 178 -5.32 7.30 -13.45
N ALA A 179 -6.59 7.57 -13.77
CA ALA A 179 -7.05 7.75 -15.13
C ALA A 179 -6.41 8.96 -15.83
N VAL A 180 -6.35 10.10 -15.13
CA VAL A 180 -5.69 11.31 -15.66
C VAL A 180 -4.18 11.08 -15.85
N ARG A 181 -3.52 10.46 -14.87
CA ARG A 181 -2.09 10.12 -14.98
C ARG A 181 -1.81 9.18 -16.14
N PHE A 182 -2.68 8.22 -16.37
CA PHE A 182 -2.57 7.30 -17.49
C PHE A 182 -2.72 8.04 -18.84
N ALA A 183 -3.70 8.94 -18.96
CA ALA A 183 -3.82 9.77 -20.15
C ALA A 183 -2.57 10.65 -20.40
N MET A 184 -1.91 11.11 -19.34
CA MET A 184 -0.65 11.87 -19.44
C MET A 184 0.54 10.97 -19.84
N SER A 185 0.63 9.75 -19.31
CA SER A 185 1.71 8.82 -19.67
C SER A 185 1.60 8.34 -21.13
N GLU A 186 0.39 8.24 -21.66
CA GLU A 186 0.12 7.90 -23.06
C GLU A 186 0.19 9.12 -24.01
N ASN A 187 0.71 10.25 -23.54
CA ASN A 187 0.82 11.51 -24.29
C ASN A 187 -0.52 12.02 -24.88
N LYS A 188 -1.66 11.64 -24.29
CA LYS A 188 -3.00 12.06 -24.75
C LYS A 188 -3.42 13.39 -24.11
N CYS A 189 -2.99 13.63 -22.87
CA CYS A 189 -3.20 14.87 -22.14
C CYS A 189 -1.86 15.48 -21.76
N GLU A 190 -1.71 16.80 -21.91
CA GLU A 190 -0.51 17.51 -21.46
C GLU A 190 -0.27 17.26 -19.96
N SER A 191 1.00 17.12 -19.59
CA SER A 191 1.40 16.95 -18.19
C SER A 191 1.07 18.21 -17.41
N VAL A 192 0.16 18.07 -16.45
CA VAL A 192 -0.20 19.14 -15.51
C VAL A 192 0.10 18.67 -14.10
N ALA A 193 0.56 19.59 -13.25
CA ALA A 193 0.76 19.29 -11.84
C ALA A 193 -0.60 19.09 -11.15
N LEU A 194 -0.84 17.87 -10.68
CA LEU A 194 -2.09 17.47 -10.06
C LEU A 194 -2.10 17.83 -8.56
N TYR A 195 -2.36 19.11 -8.25
CA TYR A 195 -2.40 19.65 -6.88
C TYR A 195 -3.76 19.48 -6.17
N TRP A 196 -4.57 18.49 -6.54
CA TRP A 196 -5.79 18.23 -5.80
C TRP A 196 -5.49 17.45 -4.51
N ASP A 197 -5.66 18.12 -3.38
CA ASP A 197 -5.68 17.45 -2.08
C ASP A 197 -6.97 16.64 -1.96
N ILE A 198 -6.87 15.33 -2.18
CA ILE A 198 -7.96 14.39 -1.88
C ILE A 198 -7.98 14.27 -0.37
N PRO A 199 -9.02 14.76 0.33
CA PRO A 199 -9.06 14.66 1.78
C PRO A 199 -8.86 13.19 2.18
N LYS A 200 -7.70 12.90 2.78
CA LYS A 200 -7.42 11.56 3.33
C LYS A 200 -8.35 11.39 4.51
N HIS A 201 -9.55 10.85 4.25
CA HIS A 201 -10.49 10.62 5.32
C HIS A 201 -9.83 9.70 6.35
N PRO A 202 -9.75 10.10 7.63
CA PRO A 202 -9.18 9.25 8.66
C PRO A 202 -9.99 7.96 8.66
N ARG A 203 -9.34 6.86 8.31
CA ARG A 203 -9.97 5.54 8.46
C ARG A 203 -10.37 5.44 9.92
N ARG A 204 -11.66 5.25 10.23
CA ARG A 204 -12.12 4.99 11.60
C ARG A 204 -11.18 3.94 12.18
N LYS A 205 -10.46 4.30 13.24
CA LYS A 205 -9.52 3.37 13.89
C LYS A 205 -10.37 2.20 14.37
N ARG A 206 -10.19 1.01 13.79
CA ARG A 206 -10.88 -0.22 14.25
C ARG A 206 -10.23 -0.62 15.56
N THR A 207 -10.70 -0.03 16.65
CA THR A 207 -10.21 -0.24 18.01
C THR A 207 -10.90 -1.39 18.71
N THR A 208 -11.96 -1.92 18.12
CA THR A 208 -12.79 -2.97 18.70
C THR A 208 -12.10 -4.33 18.59
N PHE A 209 -12.07 -5.07 19.70
CA PHE A 209 -11.65 -6.46 19.77
C PHE A 209 -12.68 -7.29 20.55
N TYR A 210 -12.69 -8.60 20.36
CA TYR A 210 -13.42 -9.56 21.19
C TYR A 210 -12.63 -9.89 22.46
N THR A 211 -13.32 -9.95 23.59
CA THR A 211 -12.82 -10.53 24.85
C THR A 211 -12.90 -12.06 24.79
N ARG A 212 -12.22 -12.75 25.71
CA ARG A 212 -12.34 -14.22 25.84
C ARG A 212 -13.80 -14.64 26.09
N GLY A 213 -14.53 -13.87 26.90
CA GLY A 213 -15.97 -14.08 27.14
C GLY A 213 -16.82 -13.96 25.88
N HIS A 214 -16.56 -12.96 25.02
CA HIS A 214 -17.25 -12.85 23.73
C HIS A 214 -17.02 -14.08 22.86
N VAL A 215 -15.76 -14.54 22.75
CA VAL A 215 -15.42 -15.73 21.95
C VAL A 215 -16.10 -16.97 22.51
N ALA A 216 -16.07 -17.19 23.82
CA ALA A 216 -16.71 -18.33 24.47
C ALA A 216 -18.23 -18.35 24.23
N LYS A 217 -18.92 -17.21 24.43
CA LYS A 217 -20.36 -17.08 24.18
C LYS A 217 -20.71 -17.39 22.72
N MET A 218 -19.96 -16.83 21.77
CA MET A 218 -20.20 -17.06 20.34
C MET A 218 -19.97 -18.53 19.93
N VAL A 219 -18.89 -19.14 20.41
CA VAL A 219 -18.59 -20.57 20.14
C VAL A 219 -19.68 -21.47 20.71
N LEU A 220 -20.07 -21.25 21.98
CA LEU A 220 -21.10 -22.05 22.65
C LEU A 220 -22.45 -21.93 21.93
N TYR A 221 -22.86 -20.71 21.59
CA TYR A 221 -24.09 -20.45 20.85
C TYR A 221 -24.07 -21.12 19.47
N ALA A 222 -23.00 -20.90 18.69
CA ALA A 222 -22.86 -21.50 17.36
C ALA A 222 -22.81 -23.03 17.40
N TRP A 223 -22.22 -23.62 18.46
CA TRP A 223 -22.15 -25.06 18.64
C TRP A 223 -23.49 -25.70 18.99
N ARG A 224 -24.30 -25.03 19.83
CA ARG A 224 -25.59 -25.52 20.33
C ARG A 224 -26.77 -25.20 19.40
N LYS A 225 -26.66 -24.18 18.54
CA LYS A 225 -27.76 -23.73 17.67
C LYS A 225 -28.28 -24.88 16.80
N LYS A 226 -29.57 -25.19 16.98
CA LYS A 226 -30.30 -26.15 16.17
C LYS A 226 -30.78 -25.51 14.87
N GLY A 227 -30.82 -26.30 13.80
CA GLY A 227 -31.46 -25.88 12.55
C GLY A 227 -32.97 -25.75 12.76
N ARG A 228 -33.60 -24.82 12.05
CA ARG A 228 -35.05 -24.67 12.01
C ARG A 228 -35.53 -24.91 10.59
N TYR A 229 -36.64 -25.63 10.46
CA TYR A 229 -37.35 -25.83 9.21
C TYR A 229 -38.71 -25.15 9.32
N VAL A 230 -39.09 -24.40 8.27
CA VAL A 230 -40.40 -23.76 8.18
C VAL A 230 -41.20 -24.48 7.12
N TYR A 231 -42.38 -24.97 7.48
CA TYR A 231 -43.29 -25.58 6.51
C TYR A 231 -43.75 -24.53 5.50
N SER A 232 -43.48 -24.78 4.22
CA SER A 232 -43.86 -23.87 3.14
C SER A 232 -45.37 -23.89 2.94
N ALA A 233 -46.01 -22.73 3.00
CA ALA A 233 -47.44 -22.58 2.71
C ALA A 233 -47.86 -23.16 1.33
N LYS A 234 -46.93 -23.29 0.38
CA LYS A 234 -47.18 -23.90 -0.93
C LYS A 234 -47.20 -25.43 -0.92
N LYS A 235 -46.60 -26.09 0.08
CA LYS A 235 -46.39 -27.56 0.12
C LYS A 235 -46.97 -28.25 1.37
N SER A 236 -47.50 -27.49 2.31
CA SER A 236 -48.10 -28.01 3.55
C SER A 236 -49.54 -27.55 3.68
N GLY A 237 -50.39 -28.37 4.29
CA GLY A 237 -51.78 -28.00 4.60
C GLY A 237 -51.87 -26.73 5.47
N ALA A 238 -53.03 -26.07 5.43
CA ALA A 238 -53.26 -24.75 6.04
C ALA A 238 -52.82 -24.68 7.52
N GLU A 239 -53.02 -25.75 8.29
CA GLU A 239 -52.62 -25.82 9.71
C GLU A 239 -51.10 -25.86 9.94
N LYS A 240 -50.34 -26.42 9.00
CA LYS A 240 -48.89 -26.61 9.13
C LYS A 240 -48.11 -25.49 8.45
N ALA A 241 -48.73 -24.75 7.53
CA ALA A 241 -48.12 -23.64 6.83
C ALA A 241 -47.57 -22.59 7.82
N GLY A 242 -46.27 -22.28 7.72
CA GLY A 242 -45.63 -21.28 8.58
C GLY A 242 -45.15 -21.80 9.94
N VAL A 243 -45.50 -23.04 10.33
CA VAL A 243 -45.02 -23.63 11.58
C VAL A 243 -43.50 -23.88 11.50
N VAL A 244 -42.79 -23.44 12.54
CA VAL A 244 -41.32 -23.60 12.65
C VAL A 244 -41.01 -24.83 13.50
N LYS A 245 -40.37 -25.83 12.91
CA LYS A 245 -39.93 -27.05 13.61
C LYS A 245 -38.42 -27.02 13.82
N GLU A 246 -37.98 -27.34 15.04
CA GLU A 246 -36.57 -27.59 15.31
C GLU A 246 -36.10 -28.91 14.68
N THR A 247 -34.90 -28.89 14.13
CA THR A 247 -34.26 -30.05 13.50
C THR A 247 -33.03 -30.49 14.30
N SER A 248 -32.60 -31.74 14.09
CA SER A 248 -31.34 -32.25 14.63
C SER A 248 -30.10 -31.60 13.97
N LEU A 249 -30.28 -30.87 12.86
CA LEU A 249 -29.19 -30.20 12.16
C LEU A 249 -28.50 -29.16 13.05
N ARG A 250 -27.21 -28.93 12.78
CA ARG A 250 -26.36 -28.00 13.53
C ARG A 250 -25.68 -27.02 12.58
N PRO A 251 -26.44 -26.05 12.03
CA PRO A 251 -26.00 -25.24 10.89
C PRO A 251 -24.85 -24.30 11.21
N MET A 252 -24.51 -24.04 12.47
CA MET A 252 -23.45 -23.08 12.84
C MET A 252 -22.17 -23.72 13.38
N ARG A 253 -22.08 -25.06 13.44
CA ARG A 253 -20.86 -25.72 13.94
C ARG A 253 -19.60 -25.34 13.16
N HIS A 254 -19.70 -25.19 11.84
CA HIS A 254 -18.58 -24.75 11.01
C HIS A 254 -18.10 -23.33 11.38
N ILE A 255 -19.00 -22.44 11.80
CA ILE A 255 -18.65 -21.09 12.29
C ILE A 255 -17.92 -21.19 13.63
N ALA A 256 -18.35 -22.07 14.53
CA ALA A 256 -17.67 -22.29 15.81
C ALA A 256 -16.21 -22.71 15.60
N ARG A 257 -15.94 -23.61 14.65
CA ARG A 257 -14.58 -24.03 14.28
C ARG A 257 -13.75 -22.85 13.76
N LEU A 258 -14.33 -22.06 12.85
CA LEU A 258 -13.68 -20.87 12.30
C LEU A 258 -13.33 -19.86 13.39
N ILE A 259 -14.22 -19.64 14.36
CA ILE A 259 -13.98 -18.71 15.47
C ILE A 259 -12.77 -19.16 16.29
N LEU A 260 -12.70 -20.45 16.64
CA LEU A 260 -11.58 -21.00 17.41
C LEU A 260 -10.25 -20.84 16.67
N VAL A 261 -10.20 -21.20 15.39
CA VAL A 261 -8.97 -21.07 14.58
C VAL A 261 -8.62 -19.60 14.36
N ALA A 262 -9.58 -18.74 14.01
CA ALA A 262 -9.32 -17.33 13.74
C ALA A 262 -8.85 -16.57 14.99
N ALA A 263 -9.44 -16.85 16.15
CA ALA A 263 -9.01 -16.25 17.43
C ALA A 263 -7.67 -16.82 17.91
N GLY A 264 -7.40 -18.11 17.67
CA GLY A 264 -6.16 -18.78 18.08
C GLY A 264 -4.94 -18.47 17.21
N THR A 265 -5.14 -18.15 15.93
CA THR A 265 -4.05 -17.92 14.95
C THR A 265 -3.98 -16.49 14.42
N GLY A 266 -5.01 -15.68 14.64
CA GLY A 266 -5.13 -14.35 14.03
C GLY A 266 -5.19 -14.35 12.50
N THR A 267 -5.50 -15.50 11.90
CA THR A 267 -5.53 -15.69 10.45
C THR A 267 -6.71 -14.96 9.80
N ARG A 268 -6.51 -14.46 8.57
CA ARG A 268 -7.57 -13.75 7.81
C ARG A 268 -8.71 -14.70 7.47
N SER A 269 -9.94 -14.19 7.47
CA SER A 269 -11.16 -14.97 7.27
C SER A 269 -11.12 -15.85 6.02
N GLU A 270 -10.70 -15.31 4.89
CA GLU A 270 -10.63 -16.03 3.61
C GLU A 270 -9.70 -17.26 3.67
N ARG A 271 -8.60 -17.16 4.43
CA ARG A 271 -7.68 -18.29 4.63
C ARG A 271 -8.29 -19.36 5.51
N CYS A 272 -8.96 -18.96 6.59
CA CYS A 272 -9.71 -19.90 7.43
C CYS A 272 -10.86 -20.56 6.65
N GLU A 273 -11.57 -19.81 5.81
CA GLU A 273 -12.71 -20.31 5.03
C GLU A 273 -12.30 -21.36 3.99
N MET A 274 -11.09 -21.23 3.44
CA MET A 274 -10.55 -22.13 2.42
C MET A 274 -9.65 -23.23 2.96
N ALA A 275 -9.36 -23.22 4.26
CA ALA A 275 -8.42 -24.13 4.91
C ALA A 275 -8.89 -25.58 4.83
N SER A 276 -8.04 -26.45 4.29
CA SER A 276 -8.23 -27.89 4.26
C SER A 276 -7.45 -28.58 5.38
N PHE A 277 -7.93 -29.73 5.83
CA PHE A 277 -7.17 -30.65 6.68
C PHE A 277 -6.25 -31.59 5.89
N TYR A 278 -6.30 -31.53 4.56
CA TYR A 278 -5.49 -32.30 3.63
C TYR A 278 -4.68 -31.35 2.75
N ASP A 279 -3.51 -31.80 2.31
CA ASP A 279 -2.71 -31.05 1.35
C ASP A 279 -3.34 -31.17 -0.04
N ILE A 280 -4.14 -30.18 -0.40
CA ILE A 280 -4.90 -30.14 -1.66
C ILE A 280 -4.43 -28.92 -2.45
N PRO A 281 -4.04 -29.07 -3.74
CA PRO A 281 -3.63 -27.96 -4.57
C PRO A 281 -4.67 -26.82 -4.61
N GLY A 282 -4.20 -25.59 -4.40
CA GLY A 282 -5.06 -24.39 -4.43
C GLY A 282 -5.75 -24.05 -3.12
N HIS A 283 -5.38 -24.70 -2.00
CA HIS A 283 -5.97 -24.46 -0.68
C HIS A 283 -4.90 -24.27 0.40
N PRO A 284 -5.13 -23.35 1.37
CA PRO A 284 -4.38 -23.36 2.63
C PRO A 284 -4.57 -24.70 3.36
N TRP A 285 -3.54 -25.17 4.05
CA TRP A 285 -3.51 -26.50 4.65
C TRP A 285 -3.19 -26.46 6.14
N ILE A 286 -4.07 -27.06 6.95
CA ILE A 286 -3.88 -27.31 8.38
C ILE A 286 -3.24 -28.70 8.51
N ASP A 287 -1.92 -28.72 8.61
CA ASP A 287 -1.13 -29.92 8.88
C ASP A 287 -1.25 -30.28 10.36
N VAL A 288 -2.17 -31.20 10.67
CA VAL A 288 -2.43 -31.66 12.04
C VAL A 288 -1.35 -32.59 12.59
N ASP A 289 -0.47 -33.07 11.72
CA ASP A 289 0.61 -33.99 12.07
C ASP A 289 1.82 -33.17 12.53
N LYS A 290 2.19 -32.14 11.76
CA LYS A 290 3.24 -31.16 12.14
C LYS A 290 2.74 -30.06 13.09
N GLY A 291 1.43 -29.89 13.23
CA GLY A 291 0.86 -28.81 14.05
C GLY A 291 1.03 -27.42 13.44
N VAL A 292 1.09 -27.33 12.11
CA VAL A 292 1.33 -26.10 11.36
C VAL A 292 0.14 -25.78 10.47
N PHE A 293 -0.28 -24.52 10.46
CA PHE A 293 -1.22 -24.00 9.49
C PHE A 293 -0.47 -23.24 8.39
N TRP A 294 -0.36 -23.89 7.21
CA TRP A 294 0.13 -23.32 5.97
C TRP A 294 -0.95 -22.41 5.37
N ARG A 295 -0.78 -21.09 5.50
CA ARG A 295 -1.82 -20.11 5.14
C ARG A 295 -1.82 -19.73 3.65
N SER A 296 -0.76 -20.08 2.93
CA SER A 296 -0.65 -20.04 1.47
C SER A 296 -0.49 -21.45 0.91
N TRP A 297 -0.65 -21.59 -0.40
CA TRP A 297 -0.37 -22.83 -1.14
C TRP A 297 0.67 -22.57 -2.23
N ASP A 298 1.22 -23.65 -2.78
CA ASP A 298 2.25 -23.56 -3.81
C ASP A 298 1.74 -22.90 -5.11
N GLY A 299 2.56 -22.02 -5.69
CA GLY A 299 2.18 -21.20 -6.85
C GLY A 299 1.17 -20.08 -6.55
N GLU A 300 0.86 -19.81 -5.27
CA GLU A 300 0.03 -18.65 -4.92
C GLU A 300 0.80 -17.33 -5.00
N ASN A 301 0.25 -16.36 -5.72
CA ASN A 301 0.76 -14.98 -5.67
C ASN A 301 0.21 -14.26 -4.42
N VAL A 302 0.99 -14.32 -3.33
CA VAL A 302 0.68 -13.64 -2.08
C VAL A 302 1.15 -12.18 -2.15
N ALA A 303 0.24 -11.24 -1.93
CA ALA A 303 0.62 -9.82 -1.89
C ALA A 303 1.59 -9.54 -0.73
N GLY A 304 2.70 -8.84 -1.00
CA GLY A 304 3.76 -8.59 -0.01
C GLY A 304 3.31 -7.88 1.28
N ASN A 305 2.23 -7.10 1.20
CA ASN A 305 1.62 -6.42 2.35
C ASN A 305 0.52 -7.25 3.07
N LYS A 306 0.15 -8.39 2.51
CA LYS A 306 -0.83 -9.35 3.07
C LYS A 306 -0.20 -10.73 3.17
N ARG A 307 0.97 -10.78 3.80
CA ARG A 307 1.71 -12.02 4.05
C ARG A 307 0.81 -13.11 4.63
N ALA A 308 1.05 -14.32 4.19
CA ALA A 308 0.31 -15.53 4.53
C ALA A 308 1.29 -16.62 4.98
N ASP A 309 2.30 -16.21 5.75
CA ASP A 309 3.37 -17.08 6.24
C ASP A 309 2.79 -18.22 7.10
N PRO A 310 3.45 -19.37 7.23
CA PRO A 310 2.95 -20.45 8.09
C PRO A 310 2.82 -20.00 9.55
N CYS A 311 1.90 -20.60 10.30
CA CYS A 311 1.82 -20.37 11.75
C CYS A 311 1.60 -21.67 12.52
N VAL A 312 2.19 -21.77 13.70
CA VAL A 312 2.03 -22.92 14.59
C VAL A 312 0.66 -22.93 15.27
N LEU A 313 0.16 -24.13 15.58
CA LEU A 313 -1.10 -24.30 16.30
C LEU A 313 -0.83 -24.54 17.79
N HIS A 314 -1.56 -23.84 18.67
CA HIS A 314 -1.51 -24.14 20.10
C HIS A 314 -2.04 -25.57 20.38
N PRO A 315 -1.48 -26.32 21.35
CA PRO A 315 -1.83 -27.73 21.60
C PRO A 315 -3.33 -28.02 21.68
N THR A 316 -4.09 -27.21 22.41
CA THR A 316 -5.55 -27.38 22.51
C THR A 316 -6.26 -27.23 21.16
N LEU A 317 -5.83 -26.27 20.33
CA LEU A 317 -6.41 -26.07 19.00
C LEU A 317 -6.05 -27.23 18.07
N LEU A 318 -4.82 -27.72 18.17
CA LEU A 318 -4.35 -28.89 17.41
C LEU A 318 -5.19 -30.13 17.70
N LEU A 319 -5.51 -30.40 18.97
CA LEU A 319 -6.40 -31.50 19.38
C LEU A 319 -7.78 -31.39 18.72
N TRP A 320 -8.36 -30.18 18.69
CA TRP A 320 -9.63 -29.95 18.02
C TRP A 320 -9.54 -30.17 16.50
N CYS A 321 -8.47 -29.70 15.86
CA CYS A 321 -8.24 -29.92 14.43
C CYS A 321 -8.12 -31.41 14.09
N ARG A 322 -7.39 -32.19 14.90
CA ARG A 322 -7.30 -33.66 14.75
C ARG A 322 -8.68 -34.30 14.84
N LYS A 323 -9.43 -33.99 15.91
CA LYS A 323 -10.80 -34.49 16.09
C LYS A 323 -11.73 -34.14 14.93
N TRP A 324 -11.57 -32.96 14.32
CA TRP A 324 -12.36 -32.58 13.16
C TRP A 324 -11.95 -33.36 11.89
N LYS A 325 -10.65 -33.56 11.67
CA LYS A 325 -10.15 -34.44 10.59
C LYS A 325 -10.68 -35.86 10.74
N ASP A 326 -10.65 -36.41 11.96
CA ASP A 326 -11.13 -37.77 12.28
C ASP A 326 -12.66 -37.91 12.09
N GLN A 327 -13.41 -36.81 12.22
CA GLN A 327 -14.84 -36.76 11.88
C GLN A 327 -15.12 -36.78 10.37
N GLY A 328 -14.08 -36.90 9.53
CA GLY A 328 -14.19 -36.93 8.07
C GLY A 328 -14.30 -35.56 7.41
N LEU A 329 -14.04 -34.46 8.15
CA LEU A 329 -14.06 -33.12 7.56
C LEU A 329 -12.85 -32.92 6.66
N ARG A 330 -13.08 -32.39 5.46
CA ARG A 330 -12.06 -31.99 4.49
C ARG A 330 -11.65 -30.54 4.66
N PHE A 331 -12.59 -29.68 5.05
CA PHE A 331 -12.38 -28.25 5.22
C PHE A 331 -12.78 -27.76 6.61
N LEU A 332 -12.11 -26.71 7.10
CA LEU A 332 -12.42 -26.10 8.39
C LEU A 332 -13.87 -25.60 8.44
N THR A 333 -14.27 -24.87 7.40
CA THR A 333 -15.65 -24.44 7.16
C THR A 333 -16.25 -25.21 6.01
N GLU A 334 -16.79 -26.39 6.31
CA GLU A 334 -17.35 -27.28 5.31
C GLU A 334 -18.88 -27.29 5.28
N TYR A 335 -19.44 -27.32 4.08
CA TYR A 335 -20.80 -27.76 3.83
C TYR A 335 -20.82 -28.73 2.64
N ARG A 336 -21.32 -29.96 2.86
CA ARG A 336 -21.38 -31.02 1.83
C ARG A 336 -20.03 -31.24 1.11
N GLY A 337 -18.94 -31.38 1.88
CA GLY A 337 -17.61 -31.66 1.33
C GLY A 337 -16.92 -30.47 0.65
N ARG A 338 -17.52 -29.26 0.67
CA ARG A 338 -16.96 -28.06 0.03
C ARG A 338 -16.70 -26.94 1.03
N PRO A 339 -15.67 -26.10 0.81
CA PRO A 339 -15.45 -24.93 1.65
C PRO A 339 -16.55 -23.89 1.41
N VAL A 340 -17.01 -23.23 2.47
CA VAL A 340 -18.07 -22.21 2.40
C VAL A 340 -17.67 -20.90 3.07
N LYS A 341 -18.14 -19.79 2.48
CA LYS A 341 -18.03 -18.47 3.09
C LYS A 341 -19.06 -18.33 4.21
N VAL A 342 -18.63 -17.79 5.35
CA VAL A 342 -19.48 -17.74 6.56
C VAL A 342 -19.91 -16.32 6.92
N SER A 343 -19.46 -15.30 6.19
CA SER A 343 -19.64 -13.89 6.53
C SER A 343 -21.07 -13.52 6.92
N SER A 344 -22.08 -13.87 6.10
CA SER A 344 -23.48 -13.54 6.38
C SER A 344 -24.02 -14.23 7.63
N ALA A 345 -23.67 -15.50 7.84
CA ALA A 345 -24.09 -16.26 9.01
C ALA A 345 -23.36 -15.78 10.28
N PHE A 346 -22.10 -15.36 10.15
CA PHE A 346 -21.32 -14.77 11.22
C PHE A 346 -21.92 -13.44 11.70
N TYR A 347 -22.32 -12.55 10.78
CA TYR A 347 -22.97 -11.28 11.19
C TYR A 347 -24.28 -11.52 11.95
N ARG A 348 -25.06 -12.54 11.55
CA ARG A 348 -26.27 -12.95 12.29
C ARG A 348 -25.90 -13.45 13.69
N LEU A 349 -24.92 -14.34 13.79
CA LEU A 349 -24.40 -14.85 15.06
C LEU A 349 -23.97 -13.72 16.00
N VAL A 350 -23.16 -12.78 15.50
CA VAL A 350 -22.67 -11.65 16.31
C VAL A 350 -23.83 -10.79 16.81
N ARG A 351 -24.82 -10.51 15.96
CA ARG A 351 -26.01 -9.73 16.36
C ARG A 351 -26.83 -10.45 17.42
N GLU A 352 -27.07 -11.76 17.24
CA GLU A 352 -27.85 -12.56 18.18
C GLU A 352 -27.15 -12.74 19.53
N VAL A 353 -25.81 -12.79 19.56
CA VAL A 353 -25.04 -13.07 20.78
C VAL A 353 -24.60 -11.80 21.50
N LEU A 354 -24.26 -10.73 20.77
CA LEU A 354 -23.70 -9.50 21.35
C LEU A 354 -24.67 -8.31 21.34
N GLY A 355 -25.82 -8.39 20.65
CA GLY A 355 -26.81 -7.31 20.66
C GLY A 355 -26.21 -5.96 20.26
N ASP A 356 -26.27 -4.99 21.17
CA ASP A 356 -25.78 -3.61 20.98
C ASP A 356 -24.26 -3.52 20.81
N GLU A 357 -23.51 -4.55 21.23
CA GLU A 357 -22.08 -4.65 20.97
C GLU A 357 -21.77 -5.17 19.55
N ALA A 358 -22.74 -5.63 18.77
CA ALA A 358 -22.49 -6.15 17.43
C ALA A 358 -21.85 -5.16 16.42
N PRO A 359 -22.20 -3.85 16.40
CA PRO A 359 -21.69 -2.90 15.41
C PRO A 359 -20.15 -2.81 15.40
N GLY A 360 -19.57 -2.78 14.20
CA GLY A 360 -18.11 -2.66 14.01
C GLY A 360 -17.31 -3.96 14.21
N ARG A 361 -17.95 -5.04 14.68
CA ARG A 361 -17.32 -6.35 14.88
C ARG A 361 -17.53 -7.25 13.66
N SER A 362 -16.44 -7.85 13.17
CA SER A 362 -16.42 -8.71 11.98
C SER A 362 -15.52 -9.92 12.22
N ILE A 363 -15.41 -10.84 11.26
CA ILE A 363 -14.47 -11.96 11.37
C ILE A 363 -13.02 -11.43 11.46
N HIS A 364 -12.71 -10.33 10.77
CA HIS A 364 -11.40 -9.69 10.84
C HIS A 364 -11.07 -9.17 12.26
N THR A 365 -12.09 -8.93 13.09
CA THR A 365 -11.90 -8.54 14.48
C THR A 365 -11.20 -9.63 15.30
N PHE A 366 -11.27 -10.91 14.92
CA PHE A 366 -10.49 -11.96 15.60
C PHE A 366 -8.98 -11.78 15.41
N ARG A 367 -8.53 -11.27 14.26
CA ARG A 367 -7.12 -10.91 14.08
C ARG A 367 -6.70 -9.77 15.00
N HIS A 368 -7.57 -8.76 15.16
CA HIS A 368 -7.33 -7.68 16.11
C HIS A 368 -7.27 -8.23 17.55
N SER A 369 -8.21 -9.10 17.92
CA SER A 369 -8.19 -9.81 19.22
C SER A 369 -6.92 -10.59 19.45
N ALA A 370 -6.50 -11.43 18.50
CA ALA A 370 -5.30 -12.25 18.64
C ALA A 370 -4.06 -11.38 18.83
N ALA A 371 -3.91 -10.30 18.04
CA ALA A 371 -2.81 -9.35 18.18
C ALA A 371 -2.82 -8.67 19.57
N THR A 372 -3.98 -8.17 20.00
CA THR A 372 -4.13 -7.54 21.32
C THR A 372 -3.83 -8.54 22.44
N TRP A 373 -4.36 -9.77 22.38
CA TRP A 373 -4.13 -10.77 23.43
C TRP A 373 -2.67 -11.21 23.54
N LEU A 374 -1.95 -11.31 22.41
CA LEU A 374 -0.52 -11.65 22.40
C LEU A 374 0.33 -10.51 22.96
N LEU A 375 0.03 -9.25 22.61
CA LEU A 375 0.75 -8.07 23.09
C LEU A 375 0.43 -7.71 24.55
N SER A 376 -0.78 -8.03 25.02
CA SER A 376 -1.21 -7.84 26.40
C SER A 376 -1.01 -9.12 27.24
N SER A 377 -0.21 -10.08 26.76
CA SER A 377 0.05 -11.30 27.52
C SER A 377 1.13 -11.04 28.57
N SER A 378 0.95 -11.60 29.76
CA SER A 378 1.93 -11.49 30.85
C SER A 378 3.30 -12.10 30.54
N LYS A 379 3.41 -12.96 29.52
CA LYS A 379 4.64 -13.70 29.18
C LYS A 379 5.71 -12.87 28.43
N LYS A 380 5.60 -11.53 28.38
CA LYS A 380 6.54 -10.61 27.69
C LYS A 380 7.05 -11.16 26.35
N LEU A 381 6.12 -11.52 25.46
CA LEU A 381 6.44 -12.08 24.15
C LEU A 381 7.12 -11.02 23.26
N ASN A 382 8.13 -11.45 22.49
CA ASN A 382 8.82 -10.58 21.55
C ASN A 382 7.87 -10.11 20.43
N PRO A 383 7.71 -8.79 20.18
CA PRO A 383 6.90 -8.27 19.10
C PRO A 383 7.25 -8.81 17.71
N TYR A 384 8.51 -9.17 17.45
CA TYR A 384 8.93 -9.77 16.18
C TYR A 384 8.31 -11.17 15.97
N ASP A 385 8.28 -12.00 17.01
CA ASP A 385 7.68 -13.33 16.95
C ASP A 385 6.16 -13.22 16.77
N ILE A 386 5.52 -12.27 17.46
CA ILE A 386 4.09 -11.98 17.28
C ILE A 386 3.80 -11.55 15.85
N ALA A 387 4.62 -10.65 15.30
CA ALA A 387 4.46 -10.14 13.94
C ALA A 387 4.62 -11.27 12.90
N GLY A 388 5.64 -12.11 13.06
CA GLY A 388 5.87 -13.31 12.24
C GLY A 388 4.70 -14.30 12.33
N PHE A 389 4.27 -14.63 13.55
CA PHE A 389 3.11 -15.50 13.78
C PHE A 389 1.84 -14.98 13.09
N LEU A 390 1.57 -13.69 13.19
CA LEU A 390 0.40 -13.09 12.54
C LEU A 390 0.60 -12.86 11.04
N GLY A 391 1.81 -12.91 10.49
CA GLY A 391 2.09 -12.56 9.09
C GLY A 391 1.82 -11.08 8.81
N MET A 392 2.42 -10.20 9.62
CA MET A 392 2.43 -8.75 9.39
C MET A 392 3.78 -8.15 9.74
N ASP A 393 4.01 -6.90 9.33
CA ASP A 393 5.19 -6.14 9.72
C ASP A 393 5.11 -5.68 11.18
N VAL A 394 6.23 -5.71 11.91
CA VAL A 394 6.31 -5.32 13.32
C VAL A 394 5.93 -3.85 13.52
N GLN A 395 6.29 -2.96 12.60
CA GLN A 395 5.92 -1.55 12.67
C GLN A 395 4.41 -1.38 12.55
N VAL A 396 3.76 -2.18 11.70
CA VAL A 396 2.30 -2.20 11.58
C VAL A 396 1.67 -2.74 12.85
N LEU A 397 2.22 -3.80 13.44
CA LEU A 397 1.76 -4.38 14.71
C LEU A 397 1.79 -3.33 15.82
N LEU A 398 2.93 -2.68 16.04
CA LEU A 398 3.09 -1.68 17.11
C LEU A 398 2.24 -0.43 16.86
N LYS A 399 2.21 0.08 15.63
CA LYS A 399 1.40 1.26 15.26
C LYS A 399 -0.10 1.05 15.49
N VAL A 400 -0.60 -0.17 15.24
CA VAL A 400 -2.04 -0.46 15.31
C VAL A 400 -2.45 -0.93 16.71
N TYR A 401 -1.64 -1.78 17.35
CA TYR A 401 -2.01 -2.50 18.56
C TYR A 401 -1.16 -2.18 19.78
N GLY A 402 0.04 -1.59 19.62
CA GLY A 402 0.98 -1.36 20.73
C GLY A 402 0.36 -0.59 21.89
N LYS A 403 -0.56 0.34 21.61
CA LYS A 403 -1.31 1.12 22.61
C LYS A 403 -2.18 0.32 23.58
N TYR A 404 -2.47 -0.95 23.31
CA TYR A 404 -3.28 -1.81 24.20
C TYR A 404 -2.44 -2.66 25.16
N SER A 405 -1.12 -2.69 24.96
CA SER A 405 -0.23 -3.35 25.89
C SER A 405 0.06 -2.38 27.03
N VAL A 406 -0.62 -2.55 28.16
CA VAL A 406 -0.25 -1.88 29.42
C VAL A 406 1.17 -2.30 29.82
N ASP A 407 1.56 -3.53 29.48
CA ASP A 407 2.87 -4.11 29.74
C ASP A 407 4.01 -3.47 28.94
N PHE A 408 3.73 -2.81 27.82
CA PHE A 408 4.74 -2.05 27.07
C PHE A 408 5.34 -0.91 27.90
N GLN A 409 4.59 -0.43 28.90
CA GLN A 409 5.06 0.55 29.88
C GLN A 409 5.40 -0.07 31.23
N ALA A 410 5.12 -1.37 31.46
CA ALA A 410 5.48 -2.00 32.73
C ALA A 410 6.99 -2.01 32.94
N SER A 411 7.78 -2.31 31.90
CA SER A 411 9.24 -2.20 31.97
C SER A 411 9.72 -0.74 32.13
N ILE A 412 8.93 0.24 31.67
CA ILE A 412 9.23 1.67 31.90
C ILE A 412 9.00 2.00 33.37
N ARG A 413 7.86 1.58 33.94
CA ARG A 413 7.55 1.71 35.37
C ARG A 413 8.62 1.05 36.22
N ASP A 414 9.03 -0.18 35.88
CA ASP A 414 10.07 -0.90 36.61
C ASP A 414 11.43 -0.17 36.47
N ALA A 415 11.78 0.34 35.28
CA ALA A 415 13.00 1.15 35.10
C ALA A 415 13.00 2.47 35.89
N PHE A 416 11.84 3.11 36.05
CA PHE A 416 11.68 4.28 36.93
C PHE A 416 11.74 3.89 38.42
N ALA A 417 11.13 2.76 38.81
CA ALA A 417 11.14 2.25 40.17
C ALA A 417 12.57 1.86 40.60
N ASP A 418 13.32 1.20 39.71
CA ASP A 418 14.71 0.79 39.91
C ASP A 418 15.70 1.96 39.80
N ARG A 419 15.21 3.20 39.56
CA ARG A 419 16.00 4.41 39.29
C ARG A 419 17.07 4.21 38.21
N ALA A 420 16.86 3.26 37.30
CA ALA A 420 17.76 2.97 36.18
C ALA A 420 17.65 4.05 35.10
N VAL A 421 16.47 4.67 34.97
CA VAL A 421 16.26 5.83 34.10
C VAL A 421 17.09 7.01 34.64
N GLY A 422 18.06 7.48 33.84
CA GLY A 422 18.98 8.57 34.21
C GLY A 422 20.34 8.11 34.75
N ARG A 423 20.54 6.82 35.02
CA ARG A 423 21.84 6.22 35.38
C ARG A 423 22.53 5.60 34.16
N SER A 424 22.58 6.33 33.04
CA SER A 424 23.33 5.86 31.89
C SER A 424 24.83 5.81 32.23
N SER A 425 25.49 4.69 31.92
CA SER A 425 26.95 4.55 31.84
C SER A 425 27.58 5.32 30.66
N VAL A 426 26.80 6.19 30.01
CA VAL A 426 27.33 7.15 29.04
C VAL A 426 28.09 8.17 29.86
N ALA A 427 29.40 7.94 30.01
CA ALA A 427 30.28 8.96 30.53
C ALA A 427 30.03 10.24 29.72
N PRO A 428 29.85 11.40 30.38
CA PRO A 428 29.86 12.66 29.65
C PRO A 428 31.15 12.69 28.83
N ARG A 429 31.09 13.14 27.56
CA ARG A 429 32.30 13.43 26.79
C ARG A 429 33.18 14.29 27.70
N GLN A 430 34.31 13.75 28.17
CA GLN A 430 35.27 14.53 28.94
C GLN A 430 35.63 15.73 28.07
N ALA A 431 35.23 16.92 28.51
CA ALA A 431 35.79 18.14 27.95
C ALA A 431 37.30 18.05 28.18
N ALA A 432 38.10 18.28 27.13
CA ALA A 432 39.55 18.23 27.24
C ALA A 432 40.01 19.10 28.42
N ASP A 433 40.82 18.55 29.31
CA ASP A 433 41.39 19.26 30.45
C ASP A 433 42.17 20.47 29.93
N PRO A 434 41.86 21.71 30.37
CA PRO A 434 42.60 22.91 29.97
C PRO A 434 44.11 22.79 30.19
N LEU A 435 44.54 22.01 31.20
CA LEU A 435 45.95 21.76 31.47
C LEU A 435 46.60 20.88 30.39
N GLU A 436 45.90 19.86 29.90
CA GLU A 436 46.40 18.99 28.82
C GLU A 436 46.56 19.75 27.50
N ALA A 437 45.67 20.69 27.21
CA ALA A 437 45.80 21.55 26.03
C ALA A 437 47.05 22.45 26.12
N LEU A 438 47.33 23.01 27.30
CA LEU A 438 48.50 23.87 27.53
C LEU A 438 49.81 23.06 27.45
N LEU A 439 49.83 21.87 28.07
CA LEU A 439 50.99 20.96 28.02
C LEU A 439 51.27 20.49 26.59
N LEU A 440 50.22 20.30 25.79
CA LEU A 440 50.35 19.91 24.39
C LEU A 440 51.02 21.00 23.55
N GLU A 441 50.61 22.26 23.74
CA GLU A 441 51.22 23.42 23.09
C GLU A 441 52.68 23.57 23.49
N GLU A 442 53.00 23.40 24.77
CA GLU A 442 54.38 23.47 25.27
C GLU A 442 55.26 22.36 24.70
N ARG A 443 54.74 21.13 24.58
CA ARG A 443 55.46 20.02 23.92
C ARG A 443 55.73 20.32 22.45
N ARG A 444 54.76 20.88 21.71
CA ARG A 444 54.95 21.28 20.30
C ARG A 444 55.99 22.38 20.16
N ARG A 445 55.96 23.39 21.03
CA ARG A 445 56.97 24.44 21.07
C ARG A 445 58.38 23.88 21.26
N SER A 446 58.54 22.93 22.18
CA SER A 446 59.82 22.24 22.39
C SER A 446 60.33 21.44 21.18
N LEU A 447 59.44 21.06 20.25
CA LEU A 447 59.83 20.41 18.99
C LEU A 447 60.29 21.44 17.95
N TYR A 448 59.66 22.62 17.92
CA TYR A 448 60.09 23.71 17.04
C TYR A 448 61.49 24.20 17.41
N ASP A 449 61.74 24.46 18.69
CA ASP A 449 63.07 24.88 19.17
C ASP A 449 64.14 23.83 18.83
N LEU A 450 63.77 22.55 18.90
CA LEU A 450 64.66 21.45 18.60
C LEU A 450 64.91 21.27 17.10
N ALA A 451 63.90 21.50 16.26
CA ALA A 451 64.04 21.49 14.82
C ALA A 451 64.92 22.65 14.33
N GLU A 452 64.75 23.84 14.91
CA GLU A 452 65.58 25.02 14.64
C GLU A 452 67.04 24.78 15.05
N ALA A 453 67.27 24.22 16.24
CA ALA A 453 68.63 23.92 16.73
C ALA A 453 69.41 22.95 15.83
N PHE A 454 68.73 22.09 15.07
CA PHE A 454 69.35 21.15 14.13
C PHE A 454 69.26 21.60 12.66
N ASP A 455 68.83 22.84 12.39
CA ASP A 455 68.64 23.41 11.05
C ASP A 455 67.80 22.50 10.14
N ALA A 456 66.71 21.97 10.71
CA ALA A 456 65.86 20.99 10.07
C ALA A 456 65.07 21.58 8.87
N PRO A 457 64.76 20.77 7.84
CA PRO A 457 64.01 21.25 6.69
C PRO A 457 62.56 21.60 7.04
N ALA A 458 61.96 22.53 6.31
CA ALA A 458 60.62 23.06 6.55
C ALA A 458 59.51 21.98 6.58
N SER A 459 59.75 20.82 5.97
CA SER A 459 58.85 19.67 6.03
C SER A 459 58.69 19.09 7.44
N VAL A 460 59.68 19.26 8.32
CA VAL A 460 59.61 18.85 9.73
C VAL A 460 58.64 19.73 10.51
N THR A 461 58.65 21.04 10.27
CA THR A 461 57.73 22.01 10.88
C THR A 461 56.28 21.68 10.53
N ALA A 462 56.00 21.44 9.25
CA ALA A 462 54.66 21.02 8.78
C ALA A 462 54.21 19.69 9.41
N LEU A 463 55.15 18.78 9.69
CA LEU A 463 54.85 17.51 10.34
C LEU A 463 54.53 17.68 11.83
N ILE A 464 55.17 18.62 12.54
CA ILE A 464 54.87 18.93 13.95
C ILE A 464 53.41 19.40 14.09
N ASP A 465 52.97 20.31 13.22
CA ASP A 465 51.58 20.80 13.21
C ASP A 465 50.56 19.69 12.93
N ALA A 466 50.86 18.83 11.96
CA ALA A 466 49.97 17.75 11.54
C ALA A 466 49.90 16.57 12.54
N THR A 467 50.82 16.48 13.51
CA THR A 467 50.91 15.33 14.42
C THR A 467 49.92 15.46 15.59
N PRO A 468 49.03 14.47 15.80
CA PRO A 468 48.09 14.49 16.92
C PRO A 468 48.82 14.28 18.26
N ALA A 469 48.17 14.68 19.36
CA ALA A 469 48.76 14.67 20.71
C ALA A 469 49.42 13.35 21.12
N SER A 470 48.80 12.22 20.79
CA SER A 470 49.30 10.89 21.09
C SER A 470 50.61 10.53 20.39
N GLY A 471 51.01 11.26 19.33
CA GLY A 471 52.20 10.99 18.53
C GLY A 471 53.39 11.92 18.77
N ILE A 472 53.22 12.98 19.59
CA ILE A 472 54.21 14.06 19.72
C ILE A 472 55.51 13.61 20.40
N ASP A 473 55.43 12.78 21.43
CA ASP A 473 56.62 12.30 22.14
C ASP A 473 57.45 11.33 21.27
N SER A 474 56.78 10.53 20.43
CA SER A 474 57.44 9.69 19.43
C SER A 474 58.13 10.53 18.36
N LEU A 475 57.49 11.63 17.91
CA LEU A 475 58.06 12.56 16.94
C LEU A 475 59.33 13.23 17.47
N ARG A 476 59.36 13.61 18.75
CA ARG A 476 60.55 14.22 19.40
C ARG A 476 61.80 13.38 19.24
N SER A 477 61.67 12.09 19.52
CA SER A 477 62.79 11.15 19.44
C SER A 477 63.30 11.00 18.02
N ARG A 478 62.39 10.98 17.03
CA ARG A 478 62.75 10.89 15.62
C ARG A 478 63.47 12.15 15.11
N ILE A 479 63.01 13.35 15.50
CA ILE A 479 63.67 14.62 15.12
C ILE A 479 65.07 14.70 15.75
N ARG A 480 65.22 14.32 17.02
CA ARG A 480 66.53 14.26 17.69
C ARG A 480 67.51 13.30 16.99
N GLN A 481 67.03 12.13 16.58
CA GLN A 481 67.86 11.14 15.89
C GLN A 481 68.28 11.62 14.48
N ALA A 482 67.36 12.22 13.74
CA ALA A 482 67.65 12.79 12.43
C ALA A 482 68.61 13.98 12.52
N GLY A 483 68.39 14.90 13.47
CA GLY A 483 69.28 16.04 13.69
C GLY A 483 70.71 15.66 14.07
N ARG A 484 70.88 14.62 14.90
CA ARG A 484 72.21 14.10 15.25
C ARG A 484 72.92 13.40 14.08
N SER A 485 72.17 12.79 13.17
CA SER A 485 72.73 12.04 12.04
C SER A 485 72.82 12.86 10.75
N GLY A 486 72.23 14.06 10.72
CA GLY A 486 72.08 14.90 9.52
C GLY A 486 71.14 14.32 8.46
N ASN A 487 70.51 13.17 8.70
CA ASN A 487 69.70 12.47 7.71
C ASN A 487 68.20 12.76 7.89
N TRP A 488 67.70 13.70 7.09
CA TRP A 488 66.31 14.13 7.10
C TRP A 488 65.44 13.47 6.02
N LYS A 489 65.94 12.49 5.26
CA LYS A 489 65.20 11.85 4.15
C LYS A 489 63.86 11.25 4.60
N GLY A 490 63.80 10.73 5.84
CA GLY A 490 62.57 10.20 6.45
C GLY A 490 61.51 11.25 6.83
N PHE A 491 61.83 12.54 6.67
CA PHE A 491 60.96 13.69 6.89
C PHE A 491 60.66 14.45 5.60
N GLY A 492 61.01 13.89 4.43
CA GLY A 492 60.67 14.45 3.12
C GLY A 492 61.69 15.44 2.54
N ASP A 493 62.93 15.48 3.06
CA ASP A 493 63.95 16.40 2.55
C ASP A 493 64.51 15.95 1.19
N LYS A 494 64.36 16.79 0.16
CA LYS A 494 64.98 16.64 -1.16
C LYS A 494 66.04 17.71 -1.35
N ARG A 495 67.13 17.65 -0.60
CA ARG A 495 68.36 18.38 -0.94
C ARG A 495 69.16 17.55 -1.95
N SER A 496 69.45 18.19 -3.08
CA SER A 496 70.12 17.67 -4.29
C SER A 496 71.61 17.38 -4.06
N GLU A 497 72.07 16.17 -4.38
CA GLU A 497 73.50 15.89 -4.60
C GLU A 497 73.81 15.86 -6.11
N PRO A 498 74.97 16.39 -6.55
CA PRO A 498 75.37 16.39 -7.96
C PRO A 498 75.96 15.04 -8.38
N ALA A 499 75.69 14.67 -9.63
CA ALA A 499 76.14 13.44 -10.26
C ALA A 499 77.66 13.39 -10.43
N THR A 500 78.28 12.24 -10.10
CA THR A 500 79.52 11.78 -10.72
C THR A 500 79.46 10.27 -10.97
N ASP A 501 79.88 9.91 -12.18
CA ASP A 501 80.00 8.57 -12.74
C ASP A 501 80.95 7.66 -11.96
N ASN A 502 80.66 6.36 -11.91
CA ASN A 502 81.57 5.33 -12.45
C ASN A 502 80.99 3.89 -12.35
N LEU A 503 80.83 3.30 -13.53
CA LEU A 503 81.16 1.92 -13.96
C LEU A 503 81.46 0.85 -12.89
N GLY A 504 80.85 -0.32 -13.02
CA GLY A 504 81.39 -1.56 -12.40
C GLY A 504 80.48 -2.79 -12.45
N HIS A 505 80.82 -3.72 -13.33
CA HIS A 505 80.17 -5.03 -13.52
C HIS A 505 80.25 -5.99 -12.31
N ALA A 506 79.25 -6.90 -12.29
CA ALA A 506 79.30 -8.32 -11.87
C ALA A 506 79.47 -8.71 -10.38
N LYS A 507 78.49 -9.49 -9.87
CA LYS A 507 78.64 -10.95 -9.68
C LYS A 507 77.34 -11.64 -9.24
N LEU A 508 77.00 -12.69 -9.98
CA LEU A 508 76.20 -13.85 -9.56
C LEU A 508 76.98 -14.71 -8.55
N ALA A 509 76.28 -15.24 -7.54
CA ALA A 509 76.52 -16.52 -6.88
C ALA A 509 75.33 -16.81 -5.92
N SER A 510 74.36 -17.64 -6.33
CA SER A 510 74.27 -19.10 -6.10
C SER A 510 73.60 -19.45 -4.76
N LEU A 511 72.33 -19.88 -4.80
CA LEU A 511 71.91 -21.30 -4.66
C LEU A 511 72.12 -21.90 -3.26
N ARG A 512 71.04 -21.90 -2.46
CA ARG A 512 70.38 -23.11 -1.95
C ARG A 512 68.98 -22.78 -1.45
#